data_AF-A0A7X6U1E5-F1
#
_entry.id   AF-A0A7X6U1E5-F1
#
_cell.length_a   1.000
_cell.length_b   1.000
_cell.length_c   1.000
_cell.angle_alpha   90.00
_cell.angle_beta   90.00
_cell.angle_gamma   90.00
#
_symmetry.space_group_name_H-M   'P 1'
#
loop_
_entity.id
_entity.type
_entity.pdbx_description
1 polymer ?
#
loop_
_entity_poly.entity_id
_entity_poly.type
_entity_poly.pdbx_seq_one_letter_code
_entity_poly.pdbx_strand_id
1 'polypeptide(L)'
;MLINFFYLLRQYGIPVSINELLTLIEVLRRPIMMPTLDDFYRTARMTLVKDESHFDRYDQAFAAFVKRAEPIIEKYKEIPEHWLLADFKKNLTDEQKAAIEKHGWDKLMELFKERLEEQKGRHAGGNKWIGT
;
A
#
# COMPACT_ATOMS: atom_id res chain seq x y z
N MET A 1 -0.48 8.35 -16.47
CA MET A 1 -1.64 8.91 -17.23
C MET A 1 -2.17 7.89 -18.23
N LEU A 2 -3.50 7.78 -18.41
CA LEU A 2 -4.17 6.80 -19.30
C LEU A 2 -3.74 6.89 -20.77
N ILE A 3 -3.42 8.09 -21.25
CA ILE A 3 -2.92 8.30 -22.61
C ILE A 3 -1.58 7.58 -22.83
N ASN A 4 -0.68 7.61 -21.83
CA ASN A 4 0.59 6.89 -21.91
C ASN A 4 0.38 5.37 -21.94
N PHE A 5 -0.61 4.88 -21.18
CA PHE A 5 -1.00 3.47 -21.23
C PHE A 5 -1.54 3.09 -22.61
N PHE A 6 -2.42 3.90 -23.21
CA PHE A 6 -2.95 3.69 -24.55
C PHE A 6 -1.83 3.57 -25.61
N TYR A 7 -0.86 4.48 -25.60
CA TYR A 7 0.28 4.40 -26.53
C TYR A 7 1.20 3.23 -26.24
N LEU A 8 1.36 2.84 -24.97
CA LEU A 8 2.13 1.65 -24.60
C LEU A 8 1.49 0.38 -25.20
N LEU A 9 0.16 0.23 -25.14
CA LEU A 9 -0.52 -0.91 -25.76
C LEU A 9 -0.26 -0.98 -27.28
N ARG A 10 -0.25 0.16 -27.96
CA ARG A 10 0.11 0.22 -29.40
C ARG A 10 1.57 -0.18 -29.65
N GLN A 11 2.50 0.21 -28.78
CA GLN A 11 3.90 -0.20 -28.87
C GLN A 11 4.07 -1.72 -28.72
N TYR A 12 3.22 -2.36 -27.91
CA TYR A 12 3.15 -3.82 -27.77
C TYR A 12 2.37 -4.50 -28.90
N GLY A 13 1.98 -3.77 -29.95
CA GLY A 13 1.31 -4.32 -31.12
C GLY A 13 -0.13 -4.75 -30.86
N ILE A 14 -0.81 -4.11 -29.91
CA ILE A 14 -2.24 -4.31 -29.63
C ILE A 14 -3.02 -3.23 -30.41
N PRO A 15 -3.99 -3.61 -31.26
CA PRO A 15 -4.73 -2.69 -32.12
C PRO A 15 -5.82 -1.95 -31.33
N VAL A 16 -5.41 -1.01 -30.47
CA VAL A 16 -6.33 -0.17 -29.69
C VAL A 16 -6.75 1.08 -30.47
N SER A 17 -8.02 1.44 -30.34
CA SER A 17 -8.70 2.57 -30.98
C SER A 17 -9.10 3.66 -29.98
N ILE A 18 -9.32 4.87 -30.48
CA ILE A 18 -9.75 5.99 -29.64
C ILE A 18 -11.12 5.73 -29.02
N ASN A 19 -12.02 5.05 -29.74
CA ASN A 19 -13.34 4.70 -29.23
C ASN A 19 -13.24 3.83 -27.97
N GLU A 20 -12.38 2.83 -27.97
CA GLU A 20 -12.18 1.96 -26.81
C GLU A 20 -11.58 2.71 -25.61
N LEU A 21 -10.68 3.66 -25.88
CA LEU A 21 -10.16 4.55 -24.83
C LEU A 21 -11.27 5.43 -24.23
N LEU A 22 -12.15 5.99 -25.07
CA LEU A 22 -13.29 6.78 -24.61
C LEU A 22 -14.27 5.92 -23.79
N THR A 23 -14.53 4.68 -24.22
CA THR A 23 -15.34 3.73 -23.45
C THR A 23 -14.72 3.42 -22.09
N LEU A 24 -13.40 3.17 -22.01
CA LEU A 24 -12.72 2.96 -20.74
C LEU A 24 -12.89 4.19 -19.82
N ILE A 25 -12.70 5.40 -20.34
CA ILE A 25 -12.87 6.64 -19.57
C ILE A 25 -14.30 6.77 -19.04
N GLU A 26 -15.30 6.44 -19.86
CA GLU A 26 -16.70 6.49 -19.45
C GLU A 26 -16.98 5.50 -18.31
N VAL A 27 -16.47 4.26 -18.40
CA VAL A 27 -16.64 3.25 -17.35
C VAL A 27 -15.99 3.70 -16.05
N LEU A 28 -14.77 4.23 -16.10
CA LEU A 28 -14.04 4.71 -14.91
C LEU A 28 -14.71 5.91 -14.23
N ARG A 29 -15.55 6.67 -14.95
CA ARG A 29 -16.32 7.78 -14.38
C ARG A 29 -17.56 7.32 -13.61
N ARG A 30 -17.98 6.07 -13.77
CA ARG A 30 -19.16 5.54 -13.10
C ARG A 30 -18.76 4.83 -11.79
N PRO A 31 -19.59 4.88 -10.74
CA PRO A 31 -19.33 4.20 -9.47
C PRO A 31 -19.61 2.70 -9.54
N ILE A 32 -19.17 2.03 -10.61
CA ILE A 32 -19.48 0.60 -10.88
C ILE A 32 -18.42 -0.32 -10.28
N MET A 33 -17.21 0.19 -10.04
CA MET A 33 -16.04 -0.59 -9.68
C MET A 33 -15.31 0.06 -8.49
N MET A 34 -14.76 -0.77 -7.59
CA MET A 34 -13.82 -0.28 -6.58
C MET A 34 -12.51 0.16 -7.26
N PRO A 35 -11.84 1.21 -6.77
CA PRO A 35 -10.64 1.75 -7.41
C PRO A 35 -9.40 0.89 -7.11
N THR A 36 -9.45 -0.42 -7.33
CA THR A 36 -8.30 -1.32 -7.17
C THR A 36 -7.55 -1.49 -8.47
N LEU A 37 -6.27 -1.87 -8.38
CA LEU A 37 -5.44 -2.13 -9.55
C LEU A 37 -5.92 -3.35 -10.34
N ASP A 38 -6.42 -4.39 -9.67
CA ASP A 38 -6.95 -5.60 -10.32
C ASP A 38 -8.25 -5.30 -11.08
N ASP A 39 -9.14 -4.50 -10.50
CA ASP A 39 -10.36 -4.07 -11.17
C ASP A 39 -10.04 -3.20 -12.40
N PHE A 40 -9.03 -2.32 -12.29
CA PHE A 40 -8.55 -1.54 -13.43
C PHE A 40 -7.96 -2.44 -14.53
N TYR A 41 -7.12 -3.41 -14.17
CA TYR A 41 -6.57 -4.40 -15.10
C TYR A 41 -7.68 -5.10 -15.90
N ARG A 42 -8.70 -5.64 -15.22
CA ARG A 42 -9.80 -6.37 -15.86
C ARG A 42 -10.64 -5.45 -16.76
N THR A 43 -11.01 -4.28 -16.25
CA THR A 43 -11.84 -3.32 -16.97
C THR A 43 -11.13 -2.78 -18.21
N ALA A 44 -9.85 -2.46 -18.08
CA ALA A 44 -9.03 -2.00 -19.20
C ALA A 44 -8.86 -3.10 -20.25
N ARG A 45 -8.63 -4.36 -19.85
CA ARG A 45 -8.54 -5.48 -20.81
C ARG A 45 -9.85 -5.67 -21.57
N MET A 46 -10.97 -5.71 -20.85
CA MET A 46 -12.32 -5.87 -21.43
C MET A 46 -12.69 -4.73 -22.41
N THR A 47 -12.30 -3.50 -22.09
CA THR A 47 -12.65 -2.33 -22.92
C THR A 47 -11.71 -2.13 -24.10
N LEU A 48 -10.40 -2.36 -23.94
CA LEU A 48 -9.37 -2.03 -24.92
C LEU A 48 -8.97 -3.20 -25.84
N VAL A 49 -9.19 -4.45 -25.44
CA VAL A 49 -8.72 -5.62 -26.20
C VAL A 49 -9.91 -6.42 -26.71
N LYS A 50 -10.08 -6.48 -28.04
CA LYS A 50 -11.20 -7.16 -28.71
C LYS A 50 -10.88 -8.56 -29.20
N ASP A 51 -9.61 -8.89 -29.29
CA ASP A 51 -9.12 -10.19 -29.70
C ASP A 51 -8.33 -10.81 -28.55
N GLU A 52 -8.71 -12.02 -28.14
CA GLU A 52 -8.06 -12.80 -27.10
C GLU A 52 -6.61 -13.17 -27.45
N SER A 53 -6.26 -13.21 -28.74
CA SER A 53 -4.88 -13.43 -29.22
C SER A 53 -3.89 -12.37 -28.72
N HIS A 54 -4.39 -11.24 -28.21
CA HIS A 54 -3.59 -10.14 -27.68
C HIS A 54 -3.49 -10.12 -26.16
N PHE A 55 -4.08 -11.08 -25.44
CA PHE A 55 -4.07 -11.09 -23.97
C PHE A 55 -2.65 -11.17 -23.39
N ASP A 56 -1.79 -12.03 -23.93
CA ASP A 56 -0.39 -12.12 -23.44
C ASP A 56 0.37 -10.80 -23.62
N ARG A 57 0.15 -10.13 -24.76
CA ARG A 57 0.77 -8.81 -25.04
C ARG A 57 0.24 -7.75 -24.11
N TYR A 58 -1.07 -7.80 -23.83
CA TYR A 58 -1.72 -6.90 -22.87
C TYR A 58 -1.13 -7.07 -21.48
N ASP A 59 -0.94 -8.31 -21.02
CA ASP A 59 -0.38 -8.61 -19.70
C ASP A 59 1.05 -8.07 -19.57
N GLN A 60 1.88 -8.27 -20.60
CA GLN A 60 3.22 -7.71 -20.64
C GLN A 60 3.22 -6.17 -20.64
N ALA A 61 2.36 -5.54 -21.43
CA ALA A 61 2.24 -4.08 -21.50
C ALA A 61 1.73 -3.50 -20.19
N PHE A 62 0.75 -4.15 -19.56
CA PHE A 62 0.19 -3.73 -18.29
C PHE A 62 1.22 -3.85 -17.15
N ALA A 63 1.96 -4.95 -17.10
CA ALA A 63 3.06 -5.11 -16.14
C ALA A 63 4.12 -4.01 -16.31
N ALA A 64 4.47 -3.65 -17.55
CA ALA A 64 5.39 -2.54 -17.83
C ALA A 64 4.81 -1.17 -17.42
N PHE A 65 3.50 -0.96 -17.62
CA PHE A 65 2.79 0.23 -17.20
C PHE A 65 2.80 0.39 -15.68
N VAL A 66 2.47 -0.67 -14.94
CA VAL A 66 2.43 -0.66 -13.47
C VAL A 66 3.82 -0.47 -12.88
N LYS A 67 4.87 -1.10 -13.45
CA LYS A 67 6.25 -0.86 -13.00
C LYS A 67 6.71 0.60 -13.19
N ARG A 68 6.18 1.29 -14.21
CA ARG A 68 6.45 2.72 -14.45
C ARG A 68 5.54 3.64 -13.65
N ALA A 69 4.40 3.16 -13.19
CA ALA A 69 3.61 3.89 -12.23
C ALA A 69 4.43 3.91 -10.93
N GLU A 70 5.05 5.06 -10.63
CA GLU A 70 5.57 5.28 -9.29
C GLU A 70 4.46 4.91 -8.31
N PRO A 71 4.75 4.13 -7.26
CA PRO A 71 3.77 3.96 -6.22
C PRO A 71 3.45 5.38 -5.75
N ILE A 72 2.20 5.79 -5.94
CA ILE A 72 1.62 6.84 -5.14
C ILE A 72 1.55 6.18 -3.77
N ILE A 73 2.69 6.14 -3.09
CA ILE A 73 2.71 6.18 -1.65
C ILE A 73 1.99 7.50 -1.43
N GLU A 74 0.68 7.45 -1.24
CA GLU A 74 0.03 8.44 -0.41
C GLU A 74 0.97 8.53 0.78
N LYS A 75 1.79 9.59 0.82
CA LYS A 75 2.61 9.90 1.99
C LYS A 75 1.60 9.76 3.10
N TYR A 76 1.69 8.66 3.86
CA TYR A 76 0.78 8.43 4.97
C TYR A 76 0.80 9.76 5.69
N LYS A 77 -0.33 10.46 5.69
CA LYS A 77 -0.45 11.79 6.33
C LYS A 77 0.28 11.64 7.64
N GLU A 78 1.33 12.46 7.85
CA GLU A 78 2.23 12.34 9.00
C GLU A 78 1.40 11.92 10.21
N ILE A 79 1.52 10.66 10.61
CA ILE A 79 0.64 10.12 11.65
C ILE A 79 1.01 10.91 12.89
N PRO A 80 0.09 11.71 13.47
CA PRO A 80 0.46 12.54 14.58
C PRO A 80 0.93 11.66 15.73
N GLU A 81 2.15 11.90 16.22
CA GLU A 81 2.78 11.07 17.25
C GLU A 81 1.87 10.87 18.49
N HIS A 82 1.11 11.92 18.83
CA HIS A 82 0.17 11.89 19.95
C HIS A 82 -0.97 10.88 19.79
N TRP A 83 -1.36 10.48 18.57
CA TRP A 83 -2.37 9.43 18.36
C TRP A 83 -1.84 8.06 18.77
N LEU A 84 -0.58 7.76 18.39
CA LEU A 84 0.08 6.53 18.80
C LEU A 84 0.24 6.48 20.32
N LEU A 85 0.72 7.58 20.91
CA LEU A 85 0.89 7.70 22.36
C LEU A 85 -0.44 7.56 23.12
N ALA A 86 -1.54 8.08 22.59
CA ALA A 86 -2.85 7.98 23.22
C ALA A 86 -3.40 6.55 23.23
N ASP A 87 -3.19 5.79 22.16
CA ASP A 87 -3.61 4.38 22.09
C ASP A 87 -2.76 3.50 23.02
N PHE A 88 -1.45 3.72 23.02
CA PHE A 88 -0.56 3.07 24.00
C PHE A 88 -0.99 3.35 25.44
N LYS A 89 -1.35 4.60 25.76
CA LYS A 89 -1.81 4.97 27.11
C LYS A 89 -3.11 4.29 27.54
N LYS A 90 -4.02 3.99 26.59
CA LYS A 90 -5.29 3.32 26.89
C LYS A 90 -5.13 1.86 27.28
N ASN A 91 -4.11 1.19 26.75
CA ASN A 91 -3.89 -0.25 26.94
C ASN A 91 -2.98 -0.58 28.14
N LEU A 92 -2.55 0.42 28.91
CA LEU A 92 -1.73 0.21 30.12
C LEU A 92 -2.62 -0.12 31.32
N THR A 93 -2.20 -1.12 32.11
CA THR A 93 -2.77 -1.38 33.43
C THR A 93 -2.38 -0.29 34.43
N ASP A 94 -3.12 -0.16 35.53
CA ASP A 94 -2.88 0.92 36.50
C ASP A 94 -1.51 0.80 37.21
N GLU A 95 -1.01 -0.41 37.38
CA GLU A 95 0.37 -0.67 37.84
C GLU A 95 1.42 -0.16 36.84
N GLN A 96 1.17 -0.33 35.54
CA GLN A 96 2.07 0.14 34.47
C GLN A 96 2.04 1.67 34.34
N LYS A 97 0.87 2.30 34.51
CA LYS A 97 0.74 3.77 34.55
C LYS A 97 1.53 4.37 35.72
N ALA A 98 1.44 3.78 36.91
CA ALA A 98 2.18 4.23 38.08
C ALA A 98 3.71 4.03 37.93
N ALA A 99 4.14 2.98 37.23
CA ALA A 99 5.56 2.76 36.90
C ALA A 99 6.09 3.81 35.91
N ILE A 100 5.26 4.24 34.95
CA ILE A 100 5.60 5.30 33.99
C ILE A 100 5.72 6.66 34.69
N GLU A 101 4.84 6.97 35.65
CA GLU A 101 4.93 8.21 36.44
C GLU A 101 6.22 8.28 37.28
N LYS A 102 6.73 7.13 37.76
CA LYS A 102 7.98 7.09 38.55
C LYS A 102 9.26 7.26 37.74
N HIS A 103 9.28 6.77 36.49
CA HIS A 103 10.51 6.75 35.67
C HIS A 103 10.54 7.78 34.56
N GLY A 104 9.40 8.38 34.19
CA GLY A 104 9.28 9.30 33.07
C GLY A 104 9.23 8.55 31.73
N TRP A 105 8.39 9.05 30.81
CA TRP A 105 8.16 8.41 29.51
C TRP A 105 9.45 8.32 28.66
N ASP A 106 10.30 9.35 28.73
CA ASP A 106 11.53 9.43 27.93
C ASP A 106 12.51 8.31 28.30
N LYS A 107 12.71 8.09 29.60
CA LYS A 107 13.62 7.04 30.11
C LYS A 107 13.12 5.64 29.76
N LEU A 108 11.80 5.44 29.75
CA LEU A 108 11.21 4.16 29.35
C LEU A 108 11.44 3.89 27.85
N MET A 109 11.36 4.92 27.01
CA MET A 109 11.63 4.81 25.58
C MET A 109 13.12 4.54 25.29
N GLU A 110 14.03 5.14 26.07
CA GLU A 110 15.47 4.84 25.99
C GLU A 110 15.76 3.37 26.32
N LEU A 111 15.24 2.87 27.44
CA LEU A 111 15.41 1.47 27.85
C LEU A 111 14.77 0.49 26.84
N PHE A 112 13.64 0.87 26.24
CA PHE A 112 13.00 0.09 25.18
C PHE A 112 13.91 -0.03 23.95
N LYS A 113 14.52 1.08 23.51
CA LYS A 113 15.46 1.08 22.38
C LYS A 113 16.70 0.23 22.67
N GLU A 114 17.30 0.40 23.84
CA GLU A 114 18.48 -0.37 24.28
C GLU A 114 18.19 -1.87 24.25
N ARG A 115 17.05 -2.30 24.80
CA ARG A 115 16.64 -3.72 24.79
C ARG A 115 16.37 -4.25 23.39
N LEU A 116 15.82 -3.43 22.51
CA LEU A 116 15.52 -3.80 21.12
C LEU A 116 16.80 -3.96 20.30
N GLU A 117 17.83 -3.13 20.56
CA GLU A 117 19.16 -3.25 19.96
C GLU A 117 19.94 -4.48 20.48
N GLU A 118 19.82 -4.78 21.78
CA GLU A 118 20.43 -5.97 22.39
C GLU A 118 19.79 -7.28 21.88
N GLN A 119 18.51 -7.25 21.51
CA GLN A 119 17.75 -8.41 21.07
C GLN A 119 18.05 -8.77 19.61
N LYS A 120 19.00 -9.69 19.40
CA LYS A 120 19.42 -10.15 18.06
C LYS A 120 18.59 -11.31 17.48
N GLY A 121 17.53 -11.76 18.17
CA GLY A 121 16.76 -12.93 17.76
C GLY A 121 15.31 -12.92 18.25
N ARG A 122 14.51 -13.84 17.71
CA ARG A 122 13.11 -14.01 18.13
C ARG A 122 13.09 -14.55 19.56
N HIS A 123 12.40 -13.83 20.43
CA HIS A 123 12.21 -14.26 21.81
C HIS A 123 10.81 -14.87 21.97
N ALA A 124 10.75 -15.99 22.70
CA ALA A 124 9.50 -16.60 23.11
C ALA A 124 9.52 -16.85 24.62
N GLY A 125 9.02 -15.87 25.38
CA GLY A 125 8.78 -15.97 26.82
C GLY A 125 9.90 -15.51 27.76
N GLY A 126 9.57 -14.59 28.68
CA GLY A 126 10.45 -14.05 29.72
C GLY A 126 10.11 -12.59 30.02
N ASN A 127 10.57 -12.05 31.16
CA ASN A 127 10.29 -10.67 31.59
C ASN A 127 11.38 -9.66 31.17
N LYS A 128 12.44 -10.11 30.46
CA LYS A 128 13.61 -9.30 30.13
C LYS A 128 13.59 -8.76 28.69
N TRP A 129 13.13 -9.57 27.74
CA TRP A 129 13.21 -9.28 26.30
C TRP A 129 11.81 -8.96 25.74
N ILE A 130 11.78 -8.21 24.64
CA ILE A 130 10.56 -7.66 24.07
C ILE A 130 10.01 -8.64 23.02
N GLY A 131 8.85 -9.23 23.30
CA GLY A 131 8.15 -10.15 22.39
C GLY A 131 7.60 -11.39 23.09
N THR A 132 6.80 -12.16 22.36
CA THR A 132 6.12 -13.39 22.81
C THR A 132 6.50 -14.58 21.94
#